data_AF-L0PF05-F1
#
_entry.id   AF-L0PF05-F1
#
_cell.length_a   1.000
_cell.length_b   1.000
_cell.length_c   1.000
_cell.angle_alpha   90.00
_cell.angle_beta   90.00
_cell.angle_gamma   90.00
#
_symmetry.space_group_name_H-M   'P 1'
#
loop_
_entity.id
_entity.type
_entity.pdbx_description
1 polymer ?
#
loop_
_entity_poly.entity_id
_entity_poly.type
_entity_poly.pdbx_seq_one_letter_code
_entity_poly.pdbx_strand_id
1 'polypeptide(L)'
;MNQKKNTELSKKDSNYQQKTRKGKYIALDCEMVQVGPSNKKDRVLARISIVNYYGNVIFDTFVKPKERVIDYKTHINGITQADLKNAPSFEEVQSKVADLLKNRILVGHSLKNDLDVLLLSHPKKDIRDTSKFKTFKAYSKGKSPALKKLAKEILNMTIQNDVHSSIEDARAAMLLYRRYKHEMDHA
;
A
#
# COMPACT_ATOMS: atom_id res chain seq x y z
N MET A 1 36.34 -27.44 -6.32
CA MET A 1 35.35 -27.02 -5.29
C MET A 1 35.03 -25.52 -5.28
N ASN A 2 35.84 -24.63 -5.87
CA ASN A 2 35.66 -23.16 -5.77
C ASN A 2 34.71 -22.52 -6.82
N GLN A 3 34.46 -23.15 -7.97
CA GLN A 3 33.58 -22.55 -8.99
C GLN A 3 32.09 -22.59 -8.59
N LYS A 4 31.61 -23.71 -8.02
CA LYS A 4 30.21 -23.87 -7.57
C LYS A 4 29.82 -22.86 -6.48
N LYS A 5 30.67 -22.65 -5.46
CA LYS A 5 30.45 -21.69 -4.37
C LYS A 5 30.39 -20.24 -4.88
N ASN A 6 31.25 -19.84 -5.81
CA ASN A 6 31.23 -18.49 -6.39
C ASN A 6 29.98 -18.24 -7.25
N THR A 7 29.49 -19.23 -8.00
CA THR A 7 28.22 -19.11 -8.74
C THR A 7 26.99 -19.03 -7.84
N GLU A 8 26.98 -19.71 -6.69
CA GLU A 8 25.85 -19.63 -5.74
C GLU A 8 25.79 -18.29 -5.00
N LEU A 9 26.95 -17.73 -4.63
CA LEU A 9 27.05 -16.40 -4.03
C LEU A 9 26.60 -15.32 -5.02
N SER A 10 27.12 -15.34 -6.25
CA SER A 10 26.71 -14.43 -7.33
C SER A 10 25.20 -14.50 -7.63
N LYS A 11 24.60 -15.70 -7.66
CA LYS A 11 23.16 -15.89 -7.87
C LYS A 11 22.31 -15.41 -6.68
N LYS A 12 22.80 -15.58 -5.45
CA LYS A 12 22.17 -15.03 -4.25
C LYS A 12 22.19 -13.50 -4.27
N ASP A 13 23.33 -12.90 -4.62
CA ASP A 13 23.48 -11.46 -4.71
C ASP A 13 22.60 -10.88 -5.83
N SER A 14 22.56 -11.49 -7.02
CA SER A 14 21.68 -11.04 -8.10
C SER A 14 20.20 -11.18 -7.77
N ASN A 15 19.80 -12.24 -7.07
CA ASN A 15 18.42 -12.45 -6.63
C ASN A 15 18.02 -11.46 -5.52
N TYR A 16 18.95 -11.16 -4.60
CA TYR A 16 18.76 -10.13 -3.58
C TYR A 16 18.60 -8.74 -4.23
N GLN A 17 19.49 -8.37 -5.16
CA GLN A 17 19.41 -7.12 -5.91
C GLN A 17 18.15 -7.00 -6.78
N GLN A 18 17.64 -8.11 -7.31
CA GLN A 18 16.36 -8.12 -8.04
C GLN A 18 15.17 -7.89 -7.10
N LYS A 19 15.23 -8.45 -5.89
CA LYS A 19 14.19 -8.30 -4.86
C LYS A 19 14.14 -6.90 -4.24
N THR A 20 15.21 -6.11 -4.28
CA THR A 20 15.26 -4.75 -3.74
C THR A 20 14.87 -3.66 -4.74
N ARG A 21 14.77 -3.97 -6.04
CA ARG A 21 14.35 -3.02 -7.08
C ARG A 21 12.88 -2.63 -6.91
N LYS A 22 12.53 -1.38 -7.25
CA LYS A 22 11.15 -0.89 -7.30
C LYS A 22 10.26 -1.77 -8.20
N GLY A 23 10.76 -2.15 -9.38
CA GLY A 23 10.08 -3.10 -10.29
C GLY A 23 8.79 -2.56 -10.93
N LYS A 24 8.22 -3.27 -11.91
CA LYS A 24 7.02 -2.83 -12.66
C LYS A 24 5.77 -2.63 -11.78
N TYR A 25 5.68 -3.39 -10.69
CA TYR A 25 4.51 -3.46 -9.81
C TYR A 25 4.87 -2.92 -8.43
N ILE A 26 4.03 -2.02 -7.94
CA ILE A 26 4.13 -1.50 -6.58
C ILE A 26 2.74 -1.56 -5.92
N ALA A 27 2.71 -1.78 -4.61
CA ALA A 27 1.50 -1.59 -3.82
C ALA A 27 1.68 -0.41 -2.89
N LEU A 28 0.60 0.35 -2.69
CA LEU A 28 0.56 1.42 -1.70
C LEU A 28 -0.66 1.28 -0.80
N ASP A 29 -0.51 1.81 0.40
CA ASP A 29 -1.60 2.02 1.34
C ASP A 29 -1.29 3.29 2.16
N CYS A 30 -2.34 4.04 2.49
CA CYS A 30 -2.25 5.28 3.22
C CYS A 30 -3.04 5.20 4.53
N GLU A 31 -2.46 5.73 5.60
CA GLU A 31 -3.19 6.05 6.82
C GLU A 31 -3.62 7.51 6.81
N MET A 32 -4.82 7.77 7.31
CA MET A 32 -5.40 9.10 7.33
C MET A 32 -5.79 9.56 8.73
N VAL A 33 -5.77 10.87 8.93
CA VAL A 33 -6.29 11.56 10.11
C VAL A 33 -7.46 12.45 9.73
N GLN A 34 -8.27 12.84 10.72
CA GLN A 34 -9.48 13.62 10.53
C GLN A 34 -9.22 15.11 10.79
N VAL A 35 -9.70 15.97 9.88
CA VAL A 35 -9.55 17.45 9.97
C VAL A 35 -10.90 18.19 10.02
N GLY A 36 -12.02 17.47 9.93
CA GLY A 36 -13.37 18.02 9.96
C GLY A 36 -14.43 16.98 10.34
N PRO A 37 -15.71 17.34 10.45
CA PRO A 37 -16.76 16.46 10.97
C PRO A 37 -17.14 15.29 10.04
N SER A 38 -16.85 15.37 8.73
CA SER A 38 -17.18 14.32 7.78
C SER A 38 -16.16 13.19 7.80
N ASN A 39 -16.54 12.03 8.35
CA ASN A 39 -15.71 10.81 8.37
C ASN A 39 -15.18 10.36 7.00
N LYS A 40 -15.76 10.83 5.89
CA LYS A 40 -15.31 10.45 4.54
C LYS A 40 -14.54 11.56 3.84
N LYS A 41 -15.08 12.78 3.85
CA LYS A 41 -14.57 13.91 3.05
C LYS A 41 -13.44 14.67 3.76
N ASP A 42 -13.44 14.68 5.09
CA ASP A 42 -12.52 15.52 5.86
C ASP A 42 -11.37 14.69 6.44
N ARG A 43 -10.88 13.73 5.65
CA ARG A 43 -9.71 12.91 5.97
C ARG A 43 -8.54 13.34 5.12
N VAL A 44 -7.36 13.42 5.72
CA VAL A 44 -6.12 13.82 5.04
C VAL A 44 -5.02 12.81 5.30
N LEU A 45 -4.04 12.76 4.39
CA LEU A 45 -2.90 11.87 4.47
C LEU A 45 -2.07 12.14 5.73
N ALA A 46 -1.69 11.09 6.44
CA ALA A 46 -0.81 11.17 7.61
C ALA A 46 0.34 10.15 7.60
N ARG A 47 0.18 9.03 6.89
CA ARG A 47 1.29 8.12 6.57
C ARG A 47 1.03 7.47 5.23
N ILE A 48 2.09 7.20 4.48
CA ILE A 48 2.02 6.34 3.28
C ILE A 48 3.13 5.31 3.32
N SER A 49 2.78 4.08 2.94
CA SER A 49 3.74 3.01 2.68
C SER A 49 3.60 2.53 1.24
N ILE A 50 4.74 2.32 0.57
CA ILE A 50 4.83 1.73 -0.75
C ILE A 50 5.80 0.56 -0.69
N VAL A 51 5.35 -0.59 -1.18
CA VAL A 51 6.15 -1.81 -1.30
C VAL A 51 6.28 -2.23 -2.76
N ASN A 52 7.40 -2.87 -3.09
CA ASN A 52 7.57 -3.48 -4.40
C ASN A 52 6.83 -4.82 -4.51
N TYR A 53 6.95 -5.46 -5.67
CA TYR A 53 6.36 -6.78 -5.95
C TYR A 53 6.68 -7.85 -4.89
N TYR A 54 7.86 -7.80 -4.27
CA TYR A 54 8.28 -8.79 -3.29
C TYR A 54 7.83 -8.45 -1.85
N GLY A 55 7.18 -7.30 -1.65
CA GLY A 55 6.77 -6.81 -0.34
C GLY A 55 7.88 -6.03 0.40
N ASN A 56 9.00 -5.72 -0.27
CA ASN A 56 10.03 -4.87 0.31
C ASN A 56 9.58 -3.42 0.28
N VAL A 57 9.76 -2.72 1.40
CA VAL A 57 9.42 -1.30 1.52
C VAL A 57 10.36 -0.49 0.65
N ILE A 58 9.78 0.32 -0.24
CA ILE A 58 10.52 1.24 -1.10
C ILE A 58 10.30 2.70 -0.72
N PHE A 59 9.24 2.98 0.03
CA PHE A 59 8.94 4.28 0.60
C PHE A 59 8.00 4.08 1.80
N ASP A 60 8.31 4.67 2.94
CA ASP A 60 7.46 4.71 4.14
C ASP A 60 7.76 6.02 4.85
N THR A 61 6.74 6.85 5.05
CA THR A 61 6.90 8.12 5.75
C THR A 61 5.59 8.58 6.36
N PHE A 62 5.67 9.21 7.51
CA PHE A 62 4.63 10.10 7.99
C PHE A 62 4.56 11.36 7.11
N VAL A 63 3.44 12.06 7.18
CA VAL A 63 3.16 13.27 6.40
C VAL A 63 2.57 14.32 7.32
N LYS A 64 3.11 15.53 7.28
CA LYS A 64 2.56 16.66 8.02
C LYS A 64 1.32 17.20 7.31
N PRO A 65 0.12 17.12 7.93
CA PRO A 65 -1.09 17.67 7.34
C PRO A 65 -1.03 19.20 7.24
N LYS A 66 -1.72 19.78 6.25
CA LYS A 66 -1.83 21.23 6.10
C LYS A 66 -2.85 21.82 7.07
N GLU A 67 -3.93 21.07 7.28
CA GLU A 67 -5.05 21.44 8.12
C GLU A 67 -4.82 20.97 9.56
N ARG A 68 -5.52 21.62 10.50
CA ARG A 68 -5.52 21.20 11.90
C ARG A 68 -6.22 19.87 12.05
N VAL A 69 -5.49 18.87 12.54
CA VAL A 69 -6.05 17.56 12.91
C VAL A 69 -6.98 17.72 14.11
N ILE A 70 -8.21 17.22 14.00
CA ILE A 70 -9.21 17.17 15.07
C ILE A 70 -9.30 15.80 15.73
N ASP A 71 -8.94 14.74 15.00
CA ASP A 71 -8.90 13.37 15.52
C ASP A 71 -7.85 12.56 14.72
N TYR A 72 -6.83 12.07 15.42
CA TYR A 72 -5.74 11.30 14.82
C TYR A 72 -6.15 9.87 14.47
N LYS A 73 -7.29 9.39 14.98
CA LYS A 73 -7.72 7.99 14.83
C LYS A 73 -6.65 7.00 15.31
N THR A 74 -5.90 7.36 16.37
CA THR A 74 -4.77 6.56 16.89
C THR A 74 -5.15 5.13 17.22
N HIS A 75 -6.37 4.89 17.72
CA HIS A 75 -6.90 3.55 17.99
C HIS A 75 -7.14 2.70 16.73
N ILE A 76 -7.16 3.32 15.55
CA ILE A 76 -7.30 2.67 14.24
C ILE A 76 -5.93 2.53 13.59
N ASN A 77 -5.12 3.60 13.52
CA ASN A 77 -3.94 3.68 12.65
C ASN A 77 -2.60 3.83 13.41
N GLY A 78 -2.63 3.90 14.75
CA GLY A 78 -1.45 4.09 15.60
C GLY A 78 -0.79 5.46 15.51
N ILE A 79 -1.31 6.41 14.73
CA ILE A 79 -0.69 7.72 14.51
C ILE A 79 -0.93 8.63 15.71
N THR A 80 0.14 9.28 16.17
CA THR A 80 0.12 10.29 17.22
C THR A 80 0.48 11.68 16.67
N GLN A 81 0.20 12.72 17.46
CA GLN A 81 0.65 14.07 17.13
C GLN A 81 2.17 14.18 17.01
N ALA A 82 2.92 13.41 17.80
CA ALA A 82 4.38 13.44 17.79
C ALA A 82 4.94 12.95 16.45
N ASP A 83 4.32 11.93 15.86
CA ASP A 83 4.71 11.37 14.55
C ASP A 83 4.63 12.41 13.42
N LEU A 84 3.66 13.34 13.50
CA LEU A 84 3.41 14.32 12.44
C LEU A 84 4.16 15.65 12.62
N LYS A 85 4.68 15.93 13.82
CA LYS A 85 5.25 17.25 14.18
C LYS A 85 6.39 17.69 13.25
N ASN A 86 7.29 16.75 12.95
CA ASN A 86 8.47 16.96 12.12
C ASN A 86 8.44 16.12 10.83
N ALA A 87 7.27 15.60 10.47
CA ALA A 87 7.11 14.86 9.22
C ALA A 87 7.31 15.79 8.00
N PRO A 88 7.77 15.24 6.86
CA PRO A 88 7.83 15.97 5.60
C PRO A 88 6.48 16.60 5.22
N SER A 89 6.52 17.67 4.43
CA SER A 89 5.29 18.32 3.98
C SER A 89 4.50 17.43 3.03
N PHE A 90 3.20 17.69 2.93
CA PHE A 90 2.35 16.99 1.97
C PHE A 90 2.89 17.09 0.54
N GLU A 91 3.34 18.26 0.09
CA GLU A 91 3.86 18.51 -1.26
C GLU A 91 5.11 17.68 -1.55
N GLU A 92 6.05 17.62 -0.60
CA GLU A 92 7.27 16.84 -0.73
C GLU A 92 6.97 15.35 -0.90
N VAL A 93 6.04 14.85 -0.10
CA VAL A 93 5.63 13.44 -0.13
C VAL A 93 4.84 13.15 -1.41
N GLN A 94 3.86 13.99 -1.75
CA GLN A 94 3.05 13.83 -2.94
C GLN A 94 3.90 13.79 -4.21
N SER A 95 4.87 14.70 -4.34
CA SER A 95 5.80 14.74 -5.47
C SER A 95 6.61 13.44 -5.59
N LYS A 96 7.19 12.97 -4.49
CA LYS A 96 7.92 11.69 -4.44
C LYS A 96 7.03 10.50 -4.81
N VAL A 97 5.78 10.48 -4.34
CA VAL A 97 4.82 9.42 -4.63
C VAL A 97 4.44 9.44 -6.12
N ALA A 98 4.16 10.60 -6.69
CA ALA A 98 3.86 10.74 -8.12
C ALA A 98 5.01 10.19 -9.00
N ASP A 99 6.25 10.51 -8.66
CA ASP A 99 7.43 9.97 -9.34
C ASP A 99 7.57 8.45 -9.20
N LEU A 100 7.24 7.91 -8.02
CA LEU A 100 7.24 6.46 -7.77
C LEU A 100 6.17 5.73 -8.59
N LEU A 101 4.99 6.33 -8.76
CA LEU A 101 3.87 5.78 -9.52
C LEU A 101 4.10 5.79 -11.04
N LYS A 102 4.91 6.71 -11.55
CA LYS A 102 5.10 6.93 -12.99
C LYS A 102 5.50 5.64 -13.72
N ASN A 103 4.75 5.31 -14.78
CA ASN A 103 4.95 4.12 -15.63
C ASN A 103 4.95 2.77 -14.87
N ARG A 104 4.18 2.67 -13.78
CA ARG A 104 4.04 1.43 -12.99
C ARG A 104 2.61 0.95 -12.92
N ILE A 105 2.47 -0.34 -12.65
CA ILE A 105 1.19 -0.94 -12.25
C ILE A 105 1.02 -0.74 -10.75
N LEU A 106 -0.08 -0.09 -10.38
CA LEU A 106 -0.44 0.22 -9.01
C LEU A 106 -1.39 -0.85 -8.46
N VAL A 107 -0.98 -1.53 -7.40
CA VAL A 107 -1.75 -2.51 -6.65
C VAL A 107 -2.21 -1.89 -5.32
N GLY A 108 -3.37 -2.29 -4.83
CA GLY A 108 -3.83 -1.86 -3.50
C GLY A 108 -5.22 -2.36 -3.17
N HIS A 109 -5.83 -1.79 -2.13
CA HIS A 109 -7.16 -2.18 -1.67
C HIS A 109 -8.04 -0.96 -1.42
N SER A 110 -9.04 -0.74 -2.27
CA SER A 110 -9.87 0.48 -2.27
C SER A 110 -9.08 1.75 -2.61
N LEU A 111 -8.16 1.65 -3.57
CA LEU A 111 -7.18 2.67 -3.98
C LEU A 111 -7.74 4.07 -4.28
N LYS A 112 -9.04 4.17 -4.55
CA LYS A 112 -9.69 5.49 -4.68
C LYS A 112 -9.50 6.32 -3.41
N ASN A 113 -9.59 5.72 -2.22
CA ASN A 113 -9.43 6.46 -0.97
C ASN A 113 -8.02 7.04 -0.85
N ASP A 114 -7.00 6.23 -1.17
CA ASP A 114 -5.59 6.62 -1.10
C ASP A 114 -5.25 7.70 -2.11
N LEU A 115 -5.68 7.51 -3.37
CA LEU A 115 -5.44 8.46 -4.45
C LEU A 115 -6.16 9.79 -4.21
N ASP A 116 -7.38 9.77 -3.64
CA ASP A 116 -8.12 10.98 -3.30
C ASP A 116 -7.36 11.81 -2.25
N VAL A 117 -6.85 11.21 -1.16
CA VAL A 117 -6.09 11.97 -0.14
C VAL A 117 -4.68 12.35 -0.58
N LEU A 118 -4.11 11.64 -1.55
CA LEU A 118 -2.88 12.03 -2.23
C LEU A 118 -3.11 13.15 -3.26
N LEU A 119 -4.37 13.46 -3.61
CA LEU A 119 -4.70 14.35 -4.73
C LEU A 119 -4.01 13.92 -6.04
N LEU A 120 -3.90 12.61 -6.25
CA LEU A 120 -3.28 12.01 -7.43
C LEU A 120 -4.30 11.18 -8.21
N SER A 121 -3.99 10.93 -9.48
CA SER A 121 -4.71 9.96 -10.29
C SER A 121 -3.72 8.96 -10.89
N HIS A 122 -4.22 7.79 -11.26
CA HIS A 122 -3.42 6.77 -11.94
C HIS A 122 -4.21 6.22 -13.13
N PRO A 123 -3.58 5.89 -14.27
CA PRO A 123 -4.29 5.34 -15.43
C PRO A 123 -5.07 4.09 -15.04
N LYS A 124 -6.38 4.06 -15.36
CA LYS A 124 -7.27 2.95 -14.98
C LYS A 124 -6.74 1.57 -15.40
N LYS A 125 -6.15 1.49 -16.60
CA LYS A 125 -5.55 0.26 -17.15
C LYS A 125 -4.36 -0.27 -16.31
N ASP A 126 -3.72 0.61 -15.55
CA ASP A 126 -2.53 0.32 -14.74
C ASP A 126 -2.88 0.18 -13.25
N ILE A 127 -4.17 0.12 -12.89
CA ILE A 127 -4.64 -0.13 -11.52
C ILE A 127 -5.04 -1.60 -11.35
N ARG A 128 -4.68 -2.18 -10.20
CA ARG A 128 -5.06 -3.51 -9.73
C ARG A 128 -5.63 -3.38 -8.31
N ASP A 129 -6.88 -2.95 -8.21
CA ASP A 129 -7.59 -2.77 -6.94
C ASP A 129 -8.25 -4.09 -6.49
N THR A 130 -7.70 -4.68 -5.43
CA THR A 130 -8.17 -5.95 -4.87
C THR A 130 -9.61 -5.86 -4.34
N SER A 131 -10.08 -4.69 -3.88
CA SER A 131 -11.47 -4.52 -3.43
C SER A 131 -12.50 -4.59 -4.57
N LYS A 132 -12.05 -4.35 -5.81
CA LYS A 132 -12.91 -4.31 -7.00
C LYS A 132 -12.89 -5.61 -7.79
N PHE A 133 -11.91 -6.48 -7.54
CA PHE A 133 -11.76 -7.73 -8.27
C PHE A 133 -12.96 -8.67 -8.06
N LYS A 134 -13.58 -9.11 -9.17
CA LYS A 134 -14.84 -9.88 -9.16
C LYS A 134 -14.75 -11.14 -8.31
N THR A 135 -13.65 -11.89 -8.41
CA THR A 135 -13.42 -13.12 -7.64
C THR A 135 -13.41 -12.83 -6.14
N PHE A 136 -12.82 -11.71 -5.71
CA PHE A 136 -12.78 -11.36 -4.29
C PHE A 136 -14.13 -10.88 -3.75
N LYS A 137 -15.00 -10.31 -4.59
CA LYS A 137 -16.37 -9.95 -4.18
C LYS A 137 -17.22 -11.16 -3.77
N ALA A 138 -16.91 -12.36 -4.25
CA ALA A 138 -17.57 -13.60 -3.82
C ALA A 138 -17.43 -13.80 -2.29
N TYR A 139 -16.30 -13.38 -1.71
CA TYR A 139 -16.04 -13.43 -0.28
C TYR A 139 -16.90 -12.44 0.53
N SER A 140 -17.63 -11.52 -0.11
CA SER A 140 -18.48 -10.54 0.57
C SER A 140 -19.85 -10.39 -0.06
N LYS A 141 -20.45 -11.51 -0.51
CA LYS A 141 -21.81 -11.55 -1.10
C LYS A 141 -21.99 -10.54 -2.24
N GLY A 142 -20.98 -10.40 -3.10
CA GLY A 142 -20.98 -9.47 -4.23
C GLY A 142 -20.58 -8.02 -3.90
N LYS A 143 -20.43 -7.66 -2.61
CA LYS A 143 -19.92 -6.36 -2.18
C LYS A 143 -18.39 -6.33 -2.17
N SER A 144 -17.80 -5.13 -2.07
CA SER A 144 -16.35 -5.01 -1.84
C SER A 144 -15.99 -5.65 -0.50
N PRO A 145 -15.11 -6.67 -0.47
CA PRO A 145 -14.66 -7.29 0.77
C PRO A 145 -13.68 -6.38 1.51
N ALA A 146 -13.56 -6.56 2.84
CA ALA A 146 -12.48 -5.94 3.62
C ALA A 146 -11.15 -6.66 3.37
N LEU A 147 -10.03 -5.91 3.39
CA LEU A 147 -8.69 -6.48 3.22
C LEU A 147 -8.39 -7.56 4.27
N LYS A 148 -8.69 -7.28 5.55
CA LYS A 148 -8.56 -8.25 6.67
C LYS A 148 -9.27 -9.58 6.40
N LYS A 149 -10.45 -9.53 5.77
CA LYS A 149 -11.21 -10.74 5.40
C LYS A 149 -10.49 -11.53 4.32
N LEU A 150 -10.04 -10.87 3.26
CA LEU A 150 -9.30 -11.52 2.18
C LEU A 150 -7.97 -12.08 2.66
N ALA A 151 -7.21 -11.33 3.46
CA ALA A 151 -5.96 -11.79 4.03
C ALA A 151 -6.15 -13.06 4.87
N LYS A 152 -7.20 -13.11 5.70
CA LYS A 152 -7.53 -14.30 6.48
C LYS A 152 -7.93 -15.49 5.61
N GLU A 153 -8.88 -15.31 4.70
CA GLU A 153 -9.48 -16.43 3.96
C GLU A 153 -8.62 -16.94 2.79
N ILE A 154 -7.80 -16.09 2.19
CA ILE A 154 -7.00 -16.43 1.00
C ILE A 154 -5.53 -16.66 1.35
N LEU A 155 -4.97 -15.82 2.22
CA LEU A 155 -3.54 -15.85 2.55
C LEU A 155 -3.25 -16.58 3.88
N ASN A 156 -4.28 -16.94 4.65
CA ASN A 156 -4.15 -17.43 6.03
C ASN A 156 -3.31 -16.48 6.91
N MET A 157 -3.48 -15.17 6.68
CA MET A 157 -2.78 -14.11 7.40
C MET A 157 -3.78 -13.34 8.28
N THR A 158 -3.40 -13.10 9.52
CA THR A 158 -4.15 -12.21 10.42
C THR A 158 -3.45 -10.86 10.44
N ILE A 159 -4.13 -9.83 9.94
CA ILE A 159 -3.64 -8.44 9.86
C ILE A 159 -4.58 -7.51 10.64
N GLN A 160 -4.13 -6.29 10.95
CA GLN A 160 -4.94 -5.27 11.64
C GLN A 160 -5.52 -5.78 12.97
N ASN A 161 -4.70 -6.43 13.81
CA ASN A 161 -5.14 -6.97 15.10
C ASN A 161 -5.37 -5.90 16.16
N ASP A 162 -4.42 -4.97 16.29
CA ASP A 162 -4.51 -3.84 17.22
C ASP A 162 -4.83 -2.56 16.45
N VAL A 163 -3.84 -2.08 15.69
CA VAL A 163 -3.96 -0.95 14.77
C VAL A 163 -3.59 -1.39 13.36
N HIS A 164 -4.03 -0.60 12.40
CA HIS A 164 -3.67 -0.71 11.00
C HIS A 164 -2.21 -0.31 10.82
N SER A 165 -1.60 -0.93 9.81
CA SER A 165 -0.23 -0.66 9.40
C SER A 165 -0.23 -0.64 7.88
N SER A 166 -0.13 0.55 7.30
CA SER A 166 0.02 0.72 5.85
C SER A 166 1.09 -0.18 5.21
N ILE A 167 2.16 -0.55 5.92
CA ILE A 167 3.14 -1.52 5.40
C ILE A 167 2.52 -2.92 5.30
N GLU A 168 1.86 -3.39 6.36
CA GLU A 168 1.20 -4.70 6.40
C GLU A 168 0.09 -4.78 5.34
N ASP A 169 -0.71 -3.71 5.22
CA ASP A 169 -1.84 -3.63 4.30
C ASP A 169 -1.38 -3.59 2.83
N ALA A 170 -0.36 -2.77 2.51
CA ALA A 170 0.23 -2.76 1.17
C ALA A 170 0.86 -4.12 0.80
N ARG A 171 1.48 -4.82 1.76
CA ARG A 171 2.00 -6.18 1.55
C ARG A 171 0.88 -7.19 1.32
N ALA A 172 -0.18 -7.15 2.12
CA ALA A 172 -1.32 -8.04 1.97
C ALA A 172 -1.99 -7.85 0.60
N ALA A 173 -2.19 -6.60 0.17
CA ALA A 173 -2.73 -6.29 -1.15
C ALA A 173 -1.82 -6.82 -2.28
N MET A 174 -0.49 -6.64 -2.16
CA MET A 174 0.47 -7.18 -3.13
C MET A 174 0.46 -8.71 -3.16
N LEU A 175 0.36 -9.39 -2.01
CA LEU A 175 0.28 -10.85 -1.94
C LEU A 175 -0.99 -11.39 -2.58
N LEU A 176 -2.14 -10.74 -2.33
CA LEU A 176 -3.40 -11.07 -2.99
C LEU A 176 -3.29 -10.92 -4.51
N TYR A 177 -2.74 -9.79 -4.99
CA TYR A 177 -2.49 -9.59 -6.41
C TYR A 177 -1.58 -10.67 -6.98
N ARG A 178 -0.48 -11.01 -6.30
CA ARG A 178 0.45 -12.04 -6.76
C ARG A 178 -0.19 -13.41 -6.89
N ARG A 179 -1.07 -13.77 -5.95
CA ARG A 179 -1.79 -15.05 -5.95
C ARG A 179 -2.77 -15.17 -7.12
N TYR A 180 -3.31 -14.04 -7.60
CA TYR A 180 -4.30 -13.96 -8.67
C TYR A 180 -3.83 -13.09 -9.84
N LYS A 181 -2.51 -13.05 -10.07
CA LYS A 181 -1.90 -12.09 -11.00
C LYS A 181 -2.44 -12.27 -12.41
N HIS A 182 -2.56 -13.53 -12.83
CA HIS A 182 -3.03 -13.88 -14.16
C HIS A 182 -4.45 -13.36 -14.36
N GLU A 183 -5.37 -13.65 -13.45
CA GLU A 183 -6.76 -13.25 -13.54
C GLU A 183 -6.92 -11.72 -13.43
N MET A 184 -6.18 -11.07 -12.54
CA MET A 184 -6.26 -9.63 -12.36
C MET A 184 -5.63 -8.83 -13.52
N ASP A 185 -4.67 -9.40 -14.25
CA ASP A 185 -4.08 -8.74 -15.43
C ASP A 185 -4.96 -8.87 -16.68
N HIS A 186 -5.94 -9.78 -16.69
CA HIS A 186 -6.84 -10.05 -17.81
C HIS A 186 -8.32 -9.77 -17.48
N ALA A 187 -8.60 -9.10 -16.35
CA ALA A 187 -9.94 -8.69 -15.92
C ALA A 187 -10.27 -7.26 -16.39
#